data_AF-A0A8J7GBQ5-F1
#
_entry.id   AF-A0A8J7GBQ5-F1
#
_cell.length_a   1.000
_cell.length_b   1.000
_cell.length_c   1.000
_cell.angle_alpha   90.00
_cell.angle_beta   90.00
_cell.angle_gamma   90.00
#
_symmetry.space_group_name_H-M   'P 1'
#
loop_
_entity.id
_entity.type
_entity.pdbx_description
1 polymer ?
#
loop_
_entity_poly.entity_id
_entity_poly.type
_entity_poly.pdbx_seq_one_letter_code
_entity_poly.pdbx_strand_id
1 'polypeptide(L)'
;MKNKLLAVLFGTTLVLGACGGGDSDGDKKPEENAGGAEQTASINVDDAPVSTASCVSCHGGSFEGKSSNPSLVGVGSKYSEDEILDIIENGKGSMPGGMMKGEDAQKMAAWLAEQK
;
A
#
# COMPACT_ATOMS: atom_id res chain seq x y z
N MET A 1 37.03 -15.31 21.56
CA MET A 1 36.67 -16.73 21.83
C MET A 1 35.56 -17.07 20.85
N LYS A 2 35.90 -17.70 19.72
CA LYS A 2 35.95 -19.17 19.54
C LYS A 2 34.55 -19.81 19.56
N ASN A 3 33.92 -19.75 18.40
CA ASN A 3 33.39 -20.88 17.63
C ASN A 3 32.60 -21.98 18.35
N LYS A 4 31.35 -22.17 17.91
CA LYS A 4 30.65 -23.47 17.78
C LYS A 4 29.71 -23.34 16.55
N LEU A 5 30.11 -23.71 15.32
CA LEU A 5 30.07 -25.04 14.68
C LEU A 5 28.69 -25.73 14.81
N LEU A 6 27.97 -25.84 13.68
CA LEU A 6 27.68 -27.07 12.89
C LEU A 6 26.54 -27.94 13.51
N ALA A 7 25.60 -28.56 12.80
CA ALA A 7 25.67 -29.15 11.47
C ALA A 7 24.28 -29.69 11.03
N VAL A 8 24.07 -29.73 9.69
CA VAL A 8 23.52 -30.85 8.89
C VAL A 8 22.02 -31.21 9.00
N LEU A 9 21.35 -31.22 7.84
CA LEU A 9 20.64 -32.36 7.21
C LEU A 9 20.03 -31.88 5.86
N PHE A 10 20.67 -32.21 4.73
CA PHE A 10 20.26 -33.26 3.77
C PHE A 10 18.90 -33.03 3.10
N GLY A 11 18.90 -32.87 1.78
CA GLY A 11 17.68 -32.85 0.98
C GLY A 11 17.89 -32.59 -0.51
N THR A 12 18.79 -33.31 -1.15
CA THR A 12 18.86 -33.37 -2.62
C THR A 12 17.66 -34.19 -3.12
N THR A 13 16.70 -33.55 -3.79
CA THR A 13 15.83 -34.23 -4.75
C THR A 13 15.78 -33.45 -6.05
N LEU A 14 16.61 -33.91 -6.97
CA LEU A 14 16.57 -33.61 -8.39
C LEU A 14 15.62 -34.63 -9.03
N VAL A 15 14.50 -34.18 -9.58
CA VAL A 15 13.76 -34.91 -10.62
C VAL A 15 13.30 -33.91 -11.68
N LEU A 16 13.96 -33.97 -12.83
CA LEU A 16 13.42 -33.48 -14.10
C LEU A 16 12.39 -34.48 -14.62
N GLY A 17 11.31 -33.97 -15.19
CA GLY A 17 10.46 -34.73 -16.10
C GLY A 17 9.09 -34.12 -16.30
N ALA A 18 8.88 -33.42 -17.42
CA ALA A 18 7.87 -33.79 -18.41
C ALA A 18 7.76 -32.74 -19.53
N CYS A 19 7.95 -33.25 -20.74
CA CYS A 19 7.64 -32.67 -22.02
C CYS A 19 6.15 -32.27 -22.12
N GLY A 20 5.87 -31.06 -22.59
CA GLY A 20 4.52 -30.58 -22.88
C GLY A 20 4.59 -29.41 -23.87
N GLY A 21 4.81 -29.73 -25.14
CA GLY A 21 4.78 -28.76 -26.23
C GLY A 21 3.36 -28.26 -26.50
N GLY A 22 3.22 -26.95 -26.63
CA GLY A 22 2.00 -26.27 -27.02
C GLY A 22 2.37 -24.84 -27.43
N ASP A 23 2.71 -24.68 -28.70
CA ASP A 23 3.05 -23.42 -29.35
C ASP A 23 1.77 -22.58 -29.52
N SER A 24 1.76 -21.37 -28.96
CA SER A 24 0.83 -20.29 -29.32
C SER A 24 1.39 -18.96 -28.82
N ASP A 25 2.05 -18.26 -29.73
CA ASP A 25 2.31 -16.82 -29.68
C ASP A 25 1.07 -16.05 -29.20
N GLY A 26 1.26 -15.26 -28.14
CA GLY A 26 0.20 -14.52 -27.46
C GLY A 26 0.80 -13.36 -26.68
N ASP A 27 1.32 -12.39 -27.43
CA ASP A 27 1.79 -11.07 -27.02
C ASP A 27 0.84 -10.37 -26.00
N LYS A 28 1.26 -10.30 -24.72
CA LYS A 28 1.07 -9.14 -23.81
C LYS A 28 1.71 -9.35 -22.43
N LYS A 29 2.87 -8.73 -22.27
CA LYS A 29 3.40 -8.01 -21.09
C LYS A 29 3.25 -8.71 -19.72
N PRO A 30 4.35 -9.26 -19.15
CA PRO A 30 4.47 -9.32 -17.70
C PRO A 30 4.44 -7.87 -17.19
N GLU A 31 3.42 -7.50 -16.42
CA GLU A 31 3.55 -6.36 -15.54
C GLU A 31 4.58 -6.75 -14.47
N GLU A 32 5.83 -6.41 -14.74
CA GLU A 32 6.81 -6.08 -13.73
C GLU A 32 6.15 -5.16 -12.70
N ASN A 33 5.73 -5.71 -11.56
CA ASN A 33 5.90 -4.99 -10.31
C ASN A 33 7.32 -5.29 -9.85
N ALA A 34 8.26 -4.70 -10.59
CA ALA A 34 9.64 -4.56 -10.16
C ALA A 34 9.64 -3.83 -8.83
N GLY A 35 10.27 -4.46 -7.83
CA GLY A 35 10.44 -3.88 -6.52
C GLY A 35 11.09 -2.50 -6.58
N GLY A 36 10.50 -1.57 -5.83
CA GLY A 36 11.11 -0.31 -5.48
C GLY A 36 10.98 -0.17 -3.97
N ALA A 37 12.10 -0.38 -3.27
CA ALA A 37 12.38 -0.04 -1.87
C ALA A 37 11.16 0.13 -0.94
N GLU A 38 10.99 -0.80 0.00
CA GLU A 38 10.46 -0.48 1.34
C GLU A 38 11.40 0.56 1.97
N GLN A 39 11.28 1.82 1.54
CA GLN A 39 11.35 2.91 2.48
C GLN A 39 10.05 2.79 3.27
N THR A 40 10.18 2.48 4.55
CA THR A 40 9.08 2.61 5.49
C THR A 40 8.69 4.09 5.55
N ALA A 41 7.99 4.57 4.52
CA ALA A 41 7.35 5.86 4.54
C ALA A 41 6.27 5.72 5.61
N SER A 42 6.49 6.39 6.74
CA SER A 42 5.55 6.41 7.84
C SER A 42 4.92 7.78 7.85
N ILE A 43 3.59 7.84 7.87
CA ILE A 43 2.88 9.08 8.10
C ILE A 43 2.79 9.28 9.62
N ASN A 44 3.25 10.43 10.10
CA ASN A 44 2.98 10.86 11.47
C ASN A 44 1.57 11.43 11.53
N VAL A 45 0.62 10.62 11.99
CA VAL A 45 -0.81 11.00 12.03
C VAL A 45 -1.07 12.19 12.95
N ASP A 46 -0.21 12.41 13.95
CA ASP A 46 -0.27 13.55 14.87
C ASP A 46 0.04 14.90 14.19
N ASP A 47 0.70 14.89 13.02
CA ASP A 47 1.00 16.10 12.24
C ASP A 47 -0.20 16.55 11.39
N ALA A 48 -1.31 15.79 11.40
CA ALA A 48 -2.49 16.12 10.60
C ALA A 48 -3.14 17.43 11.07
N PRO A 49 -3.60 18.29 10.14
CA PRO A 49 -4.14 19.61 10.47
C PRO A 49 -5.53 19.55 11.11
N VAL A 50 -6.19 18.39 11.05
CA VAL A 50 -7.55 18.14 11.56
C VAL A 50 -7.65 16.72 12.12
N SER A 51 -8.73 16.42 12.83
CA SER A 51 -8.93 15.12 13.48
C SER A 51 -8.89 13.94 12.49
N THR A 52 -8.12 12.91 12.83
CA THR A 52 -7.93 11.70 12.03
C THR A 52 -8.69 10.49 12.57
N ALA A 53 -9.45 10.65 13.67
CA ALA A 53 -10.06 9.55 14.42
C ALA A 53 -10.93 8.62 13.55
N SER A 54 -11.74 9.20 12.67
CA SER A 54 -12.61 8.44 11.76
C SER A 54 -11.80 7.72 10.67
N CYS A 55 -10.69 8.31 10.23
CA CYS A 55 -9.85 7.82 9.14
C CYS A 55 -9.03 6.60 9.59
N VAL A 56 -8.36 6.70 10.74
CA VAL A 56 -7.47 5.64 11.27
C VAL A 56 -8.23 4.36 11.66
N SER A 57 -9.54 4.47 11.93
CA SER A 57 -10.38 3.32 12.26
C SER A 57 -10.40 2.25 11.16
N CYS A 58 -10.33 2.69 9.91
CA CYS A 58 -10.29 1.86 8.72
C CYS A 58 -8.90 1.82 8.09
N HIS A 59 -8.18 2.94 8.02
CA HIS A 59 -6.91 3.02 7.30
C HIS A 59 -5.66 2.68 8.12
N GLY A 60 -5.81 2.23 9.37
CA GLY A 60 -4.68 1.90 10.25
C GLY A 60 -4.26 3.09 11.11
N GLY A 61 -3.61 2.81 12.24
CA GLY A 61 -3.30 3.81 13.27
C GLY A 61 -2.29 4.86 12.82
N SER A 62 -1.45 4.49 11.85
CA SER A 62 -0.44 5.31 11.18
C SER A 62 -0.71 5.43 9.67
N PHE A 63 -1.96 5.21 9.24
CA PHE A 63 -2.36 5.13 7.83
C PHE A 63 -1.67 4.04 6.99
N GLU A 64 -1.10 3.03 7.64
CA GLU A 64 -0.42 1.88 7.04
C GLU A 64 -1.37 0.92 6.27
N GLY A 65 -2.68 1.14 6.38
CA GLY A 65 -3.72 0.27 5.85
C GLY A 65 -4.15 -0.80 6.86
N LYS A 66 -5.33 -1.38 6.63
CA LYS A 66 -5.85 -2.45 7.49
C LYS A 66 -6.73 -3.42 6.71
N SER A 67 -6.28 -4.66 6.57
CA SER A 67 -7.00 -5.73 5.87
C SER A 67 -7.42 -5.28 4.46
N SER A 68 -8.71 -5.10 4.20
CA SER A 68 -9.27 -4.64 2.92
C SER A 68 -9.22 -3.12 2.71
N ASN A 69 -8.87 -2.33 3.72
CA ASN A 69 -8.73 -0.89 3.58
C ASN A 69 -7.29 -0.54 3.18
N PRO A 70 -7.11 0.23 2.09
CA PRO A 70 -5.79 0.54 1.57
C PRO A 70 -4.99 1.44 2.50
N SER A 71 -3.67 1.36 2.40
CA SER A 71 -2.74 2.32 2.99
C SER A 71 -2.94 3.71 2.37
N LEU A 72 -2.84 4.75 3.20
CA LEU A 72 -2.74 6.15 2.72
C LEU A 72 -1.29 6.65 2.69
N VAL A 73 -0.32 5.82 3.10
CA VAL A 73 1.10 6.12 2.88
C VAL A 73 1.36 6.29 1.39
N GLY A 74 1.94 7.43 1.01
CA GLY A 74 2.23 7.76 -0.38
C GLY A 74 0.99 8.04 -1.23
N VAL A 75 -0.16 8.35 -0.61
CA VAL A 75 -1.41 8.63 -1.34
C VAL A 75 -1.28 9.85 -2.25
N GLY A 76 -0.47 10.85 -1.86
CA GLY A 76 -0.18 12.04 -2.66
C GLY A 76 0.67 11.77 -3.91
N SER A 77 1.27 10.57 -4.01
CA SER A 77 1.92 10.10 -5.25
C SER A 77 0.92 9.48 -6.23
N LYS A 78 -0.29 9.14 -5.76
CA LYS A 78 -1.34 8.47 -6.55
C LYS A 78 -2.50 9.38 -6.93
N TYR A 79 -2.81 10.34 -6.08
CA TYR A 79 -3.94 11.24 -6.24
C TYR A 79 -3.52 12.67 -5.95
N SER A 80 -4.09 13.61 -6.71
CA SER A 80 -4.01 15.04 -6.42
C SER A 80 -4.85 15.43 -5.21
N GLU A 81 -4.64 16.64 -4.67
CA GLU A 81 -5.46 17.20 -3.60
C GLU A 81 -6.96 17.17 -3.93
N ASP A 82 -7.34 17.63 -5.13
CA ASP A 82 -8.74 17.66 -5.57
C ASP A 82 -9.36 16.25 -5.64
N GLU A 83 -8.60 15.26 -6.10
CA GLU A 83 -9.05 13.87 -6.14
C GLU A 83 -9.18 13.27 -4.73
N ILE A 84 -8.27 13.61 -3.82
CA ILE A 84 -8.36 13.17 -2.42
C ILE A 84 -9.58 13.80 -1.75
N LEU A 85 -9.83 15.09 -2.00
CA LEU A 85 -11.01 15.79 -1.49
C LEU A 85 -12.30 15.14 -1.99
N ASP A 86 -12.39 14.86 -3.30
CA ASP A 86 -13.53 14.18 -3.90
C ASP A 86 -13.77 12.80 -3.25
N ILE A 87 -12.71 12.03 -3.01
CA ILE A 87 -12.80 10.73 -2.33
C ILE A 87 -13.28 10.87 -0.88
N ILE A 88 -12.82 11.90 -0.15
CA ILE A 88 -13.25 12.15 1.23
C ILE A 88 -14.75 12.52 1.29
N GLU A 89 -15.21 13.36 0.36
CA GLU A 89 -16.57 13.87 0.34
C GLU A 89 -17.58 12.89 -0.27
N ASN A 90 -17.21 12.21 -1.35
CA ASN A 90 -18.11 11.36 -2.14
C ASN A 90 -17.85 9.85 -1.94
N GLY A 91 -16.72 9.48 -1.36
CA GLY A 91 -16.33 8.10 -1.14
C GLY A 91 -15.71 7.46 -2.38
N LYS A 92 -15.18 6.24 -2.22
CA LYS A 92 -14.62 5.45 -3.32
C LYS A 92 -14.69 3.96 -3.01
N GLY A 93 -15.37 3.20 -3.84
CA GLY A 93 -15.55 1.76 -3.65
C GLY A 93 -16.23 1.47 -2.30
N SER A 94 -15.50 0.84 -1.38
CA SER A 94 -16.00 0.52 -0.03
C SER A 94 -15.84 1.67 0.98
N MET A 95 -15.11 2.74 0.64
CA MET A 95 -14.97 3.91 1.51
C MET A 95 -16.24 4.77 1.39
N PRO A 96 -17.02 4.95 2.47
CA PRO A 96 -18.19 5.82 2.45
C PRO A 96 -17.78 7.29 2.28
N GLY A 97 -18.60 8.06 1.59
CA GLY A 97 -18.43 9.52 1.48
C GLY A 97 -18.91 10.26 2.73
N GLY A 98 -18.54 11.53 2.83
CA GLY A 98 -18.97 12.44 3.87
C GLY A 98 -18.32 12.20 5.23
N MET A 99 -17.17 11.52 5.24
CA MET A 99 -16.38 11.26 6.45
C MET A 99 -15.83 12.55 7.06
N MET A 100 -15.64 13.56 6.22
CA MET A 100 -15.25 14.92 6.58
C MET A 100 -15.84 15.86 5.53
N LYS A 101 -16.08 17.13 5.88
CA LYS A 101 -16.72 18.11 4.98
C LYS A 101 -16.13 19.50 5.17
N GLY A 102 -16.29 20.33 4.14
CA GLY A 102 -15.93 21.75 4.20
C GLY A 102 -14.44 21.96 4.43
N GLU A 103 -14.09 22.98 5.22
CA GLU A 103 -12.69 23.39 5.43
C GLU A 103 -11.81 22.27 6.00
N ASP A 104 -12.37 21.40 6.85
CA ASP A 104 -11.61 20.27 7.40
C ASP A 104 -11.25 19.26 6.31
N ALA A 105 -12.18 18.96 5.39
CA ALA A 105 -11.93 18.04 4.29
C ALA A 105 -10.85 18.60 3.35
N GLN A 106 -10.89 19.91 3.08
CA GLN A 106 -9.88 20.58 2.27
C GLN A 106 -8.49 20.51 2.93
N LYS A 107 -8.38 20.81 4.23
CA LYS A 107 -7.12 20.73 4.98
C LYS A 107 -6.57 19.30 5.00
N MET A 108 -7.43 18.31 5.22
CA MET A 108 -7.02 16.90 5.21
C MET A 108 -6.57 16.45 3.82
N ALA A 109 -7.28 16.85 2.76
CA ALA A 109 -6.91 16.52 1.39
C ALA A 109 -5.57 17.13 0.99
N ALA A 110 -5.35 18.41 1.30
CA ALA A 110 -4.09 19.10 1.04
C ALA A 110 -2.92 18.39 1.75
N TRP A 111 -3.08 18.10 3.04
CA TRP A 111 -2.05 17.41 3.81
C TRP A 111 -1.76 15.99 3.32
N LEU A 112 -2.79 15.22 2.93
CA LEU A 112 -2.62 13.88 2.36
C LEU A 112 -1.93 13.91 0.99
N ALA A 113 -2.17 14.95 0.18
CA ALA A 113 -1.51 15.14 -1.12
C ALA A 113 0.00 15.38 -1.00
N GLU A 114 0.47 15.85 0.17
CA GLU A 114 1.89 16.00 0.48
C GLU A 114 2.55 14.70 0.93
N GLN A 115 1.78 13.69 1.34
CA GLN A 115 2.29 12.38 1.77
C GLN A 115 2.62 11.50 0.55
N LYS A 116 3.88 11.53 0.10
CA LYS A 116 4.35 10.91 -1.16
C LYS A 116 5.22 9.69 -0.97
#